data_AF-A0A951EB97-F1
#
_entry.id   AF-A0A951EB97-F1
#
_cell.length_a   1.000
_cell.length_b   1.000
_cell.length_c   1.000
_cell.angle_alpha   90.00
_cell.angle_beta   90.00
_cell.angle_gamma   90.00
#
_symmetry.space_group_name_H-M   'P 1'
#
loop_
_entity.id
_entity.type
_entity.pdbx_description
1 polymer ?
#
loop_
_entity_poly.entity_id
_entity_poly.type
_entity_poly.pdbx_seq_one_letter_code
_entity_poly.pdbx_strand_id
1 'polypeptide(L)'
;GNYSYFGHTTAELTLRTGWVAVLVCSAVGGVAGGLFAAVLIRAARGFPGWLGRAIRWQPVLFAGLCGLVVAGVGILSRGETYGTGYAQARSAVEGHADLVTAYPLLKLVANIASYLSGIPGGIFAPSLAVGATLGHVLSHSLAAPAGAVVLLGMAAYFSGVVQAPITATVIVMEMTDNQTIVVPLMATAFLAFVVSRLVCPRPLYSTLADRLLTPAERAAEQAAKAAAEEGL
;
A
#
# COMPACT_ATOMS: atom_id res chain seq x y z
N GLY A 1 -17.08 -11.04 18.80
CA GLY A 1 -17.67 -9.70 18.76
C GLY A 1 -17.51 -9.18 17.36
N ASN A 2 -18.59 -8.70 16.74
CA ASN A 2 -18.58 -8.19 15.37
C ASN A 2 -17.96 -6.78 15.35
N TYR A 3 -16.63 -6.70 15.43
CA TYR A 3 -15.89 -5.44 15.40
C TYR A 3 -15.21 -5.28 14.04
N SER A 4 -15.68 -4.33 13.24
CA SER A 4 -15.01 -3.92 12.01
C SER A 4 -13.90 -2.92 12.34
N TYR A 5 -12.65 -3.22 11.94
CA TYR A 5 -11.51 -2.38 12.29
C TYR A 5 -11.60 -0.98 11.66
N PHE A 6 -12.04 -0.86 10.40
CA PHE A 6 -12.21 0.42 9.70
C PHE A 6 -13.68 0.89 9.60
N GLY A 7 -14.61 0.25 10.31
CA GLY A 7 -16.04 0.53 10.20
C GLY A 7 -16.75 -0.32 9.14
N HIS A 8 -18.06 -0.10 8.98
CA HIS A 8 -18.92 -0.84 8.05
C HIS A 8 -19.37 0.03 6.88
N THR A 9 -19.51 -0.56 5.70
CA THR A 9 -20.23 0.04 4.58
C THR A 9 -21.18 -0.98 3.98
N THR A 10 -22.46 -0.62 3.78
CA THR A 10 -23.47 -1.47 3.15
C THR A 10 -23.49 -1.29 1.62
N ALA A 11 -22.39 -0.80 1.04
CA ALA A 11 -22.35 -0.46 -0.38
C ALA A 11 -22.46 -1.72 -1.25
N GLU A 12 -23.42 -1.71 -2.17
CA GLU A 12 -23.59 -2.73 -3.20
C GLU A 12 -23.13 -2.17 -4.56
N LEU A 13 -22.30 -2.93 -5.28
CA LEU A 13 -21.87 -2.54 -6.62
C LEU A 13 -22.83 -3.12 -7.67
N THR A 14 -23.57 -2.26 -8.38
CA THR A 14 -24.29 -2.72 -9.57
C THR A 14 -23.28 -3.12 -10.66
N LEU A 15 -23.42 -4.33 -11.19
CA LEU A 15 -22.50 -4.93 -12.16
C LEU A 15 -22.16 -4.05 -13.37
N ARG A 16 -23.04 -3.12 -13.79
CA ARG A 16 -22.80 -2.29 -14.99
C ARG A 16 -21.86 -1.10 -14.73
N THR A 17 -22.06 -0.35 -13.65
CA THR A 17 -21.22 0.82 -13.27
C THR A 17 -19.98 0.42 -12.47
N GLY A 18 -19.99 -0.75 -11.85
CA GLY A 18 -18.90 -1.25 -11.00
C GLY A 18 -17.59 -1.53 -11.75
N TRP A 19 -17.65 -1.99 -13.01
CA TRP A 19 -16.43 -2.37 -13.75
C TRP A 19 -15.52 -1.18 -14.06
N VAL A 20 -16.06 0.01 -14.29
CA VAL A 20 -15.24 1.22 -14.49
C VAL A 20 -14.47 1.54 -13.23
N ALA A 21 -15.13 1.46 -12.06
CA ALA A 21 -14.45 1.66 -10.77
C ALA A 21 -13.36 0.61 -10.52
N VAL A 22 -13.63 -0.66 -10.84
CA VAL A 22 -12.65 -1.75 -10.75
C VAL A 22 -11.41 -1.46 -11.60
N LEU A 23 -11.59 -1.06 -12.87
CA LEU A 23 -10.48 -0.79 -13.79
C LEU A 23 -9.68 0.45 -13.35
N VAL A 24 -10.35 1.53 -12.97
CA VAL A 24 -9.69 2.76 -12.54
C VAL A 24 -8.95 2.55 -11.22
N CYS A 25 -9.58 1.93 -10.22
CA CYS A 25 -8.95 1.65 -8.93
C CYS A 25 -7.76 0.70 -9.08
N SER A 26 -7.89 -0.36 -9.89
CA SER A 26 -6.79 -1.30 -10.11
C SER A 26 -5.60 -0.67 -10.84
N ALA A 27 -5.84 0.17 -11.84
CA ALA A 27 -4.78 0.89 -12.54
C ALA A 27 -4.07 1.88 -11.62
N VAL A 28 -4.81 2.80 -10.98
CA VAL A 28 -4.21 3.85 -10.13
C VAL A 28 -3.58 3.24 -8.87
N GLY A 29 -4.30 2.35 -8.18
CA GLY A 29 -3.83 1.68 -6.98
C GLY A 29 -2.65 0.76 -7.26
N GLY A 30 -2.69 -0.01 -8.35
CA GLY A 30 -1.60 -0.89 -8.77
C GLY A 30 -0.32 -0.12 -9.11
N VAL A 31 -0.43 0.99 -9.86
CA VAL A 31 0.72 1.85 -10.17
C VAL A 31 1.27 2.50 -8.90
N ALA A 32 0.42 3.10 -8.06
CA ALA A 32 0.86 3.77 -6.84
C ALA A 32 1.50 2.80 -5.84
N GLY A 33 0.90 1.62 -5.64
CA GLY A 33 1.43 0.58 -4.77
C GLY A 33 2.72 -0.04 -5.31
N GLY A 34 2.79 -0.30 -6.62
CA GLY A 34 3.99 -0.78 -7.29
C GLY A 34 5.13 0.24 -7.23
N LEU A 35 4.85 1.54 -7.39
CA LEU A 35 5.83 2.61 -7.25
C LEU A 35 6.36 2.70 -5.82
N PHE A 36 5.47 2.61 -4.82
CA PHE A 36 5.86 2.55 -3.42
C PHE A 36 6.80 1.38 -3.14
N ALA A 37 6.42 0.17 -3.58
CA ALA A 37 7.26 -1.02 -3.45
C ALA A 37 8.62 -0.85 -4.15
N ALA A 38 8.63 -0.30 -5.38
CA ALA A 38 9.86 -0.05 -6.12
C ALA A 38 10.79 0.92 -5.39
N VAL A 39 10.25 2.03 -4.86
CA VAL A 39 11.01 3.02 -4.09
C VAL A 39 11.60 2.38 -2.82
N LEU A 40 10.81 1.63 -2.07
CA LEU A 40 11.27 0.97 -0.84
C LEU A 40 12.32 -0.11 -1.13
N ILE A 41 12.14 -0.92 -2.17
CA ILE A 41 13.14 -1.93 -2.57
C ILE A 41 14.44 -1.26 -3.02
N ARG A 42 14.35 -0.20 -3.83
CA ARG A 42 15.51 0.57 -4.30
C ARG A 42 16.26 1.17 -3.12
N ALA A 43 15.53 1.79 -2.19
CA ALA A 43 16.10 2.38 -0.99
C ALA A 43 16.74 1.34 -0.09
N ALA A 44 16.07 0.22 0.12
CA ALA A 44 16.63 -0.89 0.86
C ALA A 44 17.96 -1.32 0.22
N ARG A 45 18.06 -1.43 -1.13
CA ARG A 45 19.29 -1.88 -1.83
C ARG A 45 20.47 -0.91 -1.64
N GLY A 46 20.23 0.25 -1.05
CA GLY A 46 21.20 1.30 -0.87
C GLY A 46 21.27 2.18 -2.10
N PHE A 47 21.53 3.47 -1.85
CA PHE A 47 21.73 4.43 -2.93
C PHE A 47 23.16 4.31 -3.47
N PRO A 48 23.37 4.15 -4.78
CA PRO A 48 24.72 4.14 -5.34
C PRO A 48 25.36 5.55 -5.23
N GLY A 49 26.69 5.61 -5.14
CA GLY A 49 27.44 6.86 -5.19
C GLY A 49 27.70 7.53 -3.83
N TRP A 50 27.89 8.85 -3.87
CA TRP A 50 28.23 9.67 -2.69
C TRP A 50 27.09 9.73 -1.68
N LEU A 51 25.84 9.69 -2.15
CA LEU A 51 24.65 9.78 -1.31
C LEU A 51 24.51 8.55 -0.39
N GLY A 52 24.74 7.34 -0.90
CA GLY A 52 24.74 6.14 -0.06
C GLY A 52 25.90 6.09 0.92
N ARG A 53 27.08 6.63 0.55
CA ARG A 53 28.18 6.81 1.50
C ARG A 53 27.79 7.78 2.60
N ALA A 54 27.27 8.97 2.28
CA ALA A 54 26.84 9.95 3.28
C ALA A 54 25.80 9.38 4.26
N ILE A 55 24.79 8.65 3.76
CA ILE A 55 23.75 8.01 4.59
C ILE A 55 24.36 7.01 5.58
N ARG A 56 25.32 6.19 5.14
CA ARG A 56 26.00 5.23 6.05
C ARG A 56 26.91 5.90 7.07
N TRP A 57 27.53 7.02 6.72
CA TRP A 57 28.48 7.71 7.60
C TRP A 57 27.78 8.62 8.62
N GLN A 58 26.56 9.08 8.33
CA GLN A 58 25.78 9.98 9.20
C GLN A 58 24.30 9.53 9.27
N PRO A 59 24.01 8.33 9.82
CA PRO A 59 22.65 7.78 9.82
C PRO A 59 21.66 8.62 10.64
N VAL A 60 22.10 9.23 11.75
CA VAL A 60 21.26 10.08 12.62
C VAL A 60 20.83 11.36 11.90
N LEU A 61 21.74 12.00 11.16
CA LEU A 61 21.41 13.20 10.38
C LEU A 61 20.40 12.87 9.27
N PHE A 62 20.59 11.74 8.58
CA PHE A 62 19.66 11.29 7.55
C PHE A 62 18.27 10.99 8.11
N ALA A 63 18.19 10.32 9.26
CA ALA A 63 16.93 10.11 9.98
C ALA A 63 16.28 11.44 10.39
N GLY A 64 17.07 12.42 10.85
CA GLY A 64 16.62 13.78 11.13
C GLY A 64 16.03 14.48 9.91
N LEU A 65 16.67 14.37 8.74
CA LEU A 65 16.14 14.90 7.48
C LEU A 65 14.82 14.22 7.08
N CYS A 66 14.72 12.89 7.24
CA CYS A 66 13.46 12.18 7.02
C CYS A 66 12.36 12.68 7.98
N GLY A 67 12.71 12.93 9.25
CA GLY A 67 11.81 13.54 10.22
C GLY A 67 11.35 14.94 9.83
N LEU A 68 12.24 15.78 9.28
CA LEU A 68 11.88 17.10 8.75
C LEU A 68 10.92 17.01 7.56
N VAL A 69 11.11 16.02 6.66
CA VAL A 69 10.15 15.78 5.56
C VAL A 69 8.79 15.38 6.13
N VAL A 70 8.73 14.45 7.08
CA VAL A 70 7.47 14.06 7.73
C VAL A 70 6.82 15.25 8.43
N ALA A 71 7.59 16.08 9.13
CA ALA A 71 7.10 17.28 9.79
C ALA A 71 6.52 18.29 8.80
N GLY A 72 7.23 18.58 7.71
CA GLY A 72 6.78 19.51 6.67
C GLY A 72 5.51 19.04 5.97
N VAL A 73 5.43 17.75 5.62
CA VAL A 73 4.22 17.14 5.04
C VAL A 73 3.04 17.18 6.03
N GLY A 74 3.32 16.97 7.33
CA GLY A 74 2.34 17.12 8.39
C GLY A 74 1.78 18.54 8.50
N ILE A 75 2.64 19.56 8.44
CA ILE A 75 2.19 20.96 8.47
C ILE A 75 1.31 21.28 7.26
N LEU A 76 1.71 20.82 6.06
CA LEU A 76 0.93 21.01 4.83
C LEU A 76 -0.44 20.32 4.87
N SER A 77 -0.55 19.21 5.59
CA SER A 77 -1.79 18.44 5.74
C SER A 77 -2.58 18.77 7.01
N ARG A 78 -2.22 19.84 7.74
CA ARG A 78 -2.82 20.21 9.04
C ARG A 78 -2.73 19.10 10.11
N GLY A 79 -1.70 18.25 10.02
CA GLY A 79 -1.41 17.16 10.96
C GLY A 79 -2.01 15.81 10.58
N GLU A 80 -2.87 15.75 9.56
CA GLU A 80 -3.59 14.52 9.17
C GLU A 80 -2.64 13.38 8.76
N THR A 81 -1.48 13.69 8.18
CA THR A 81 -0.56 12.64 7.69
C THR A 81 0.26 11.96 8.77
N TYR A 82 0.20 12.40 10.03
CA TYR A 82 0.93 11.76 11.11
C TYR A 82 0.36 10.37 11.47
N GLY A 83 1.16 9.56 12.17
CA GLY A 83 0.75 8.23 12.62
C GLY A 83 0.47 7.25 11.48
N THR A 84 -0.43 6.29 11.71
CA THR A 84 -0.74 5.22 10.74
C THR A 84 -1.70 5.63 9.64
N GLY A 85 -2.43 6.74 9.80
CA GLY A 85 -3.52 7.11 8.89
C GLY A 85 -4.84 6.39 9.17
N TYR A 86 -4.96 5.70 10.32
CA TYR A 86 -6.15 4.91 10.69
C TYR A 86 -7.43 5.74 10.71
N ALA A 87 -7.43 6.91 11.38
CA ALA A 87 -8.61 7.75 11.51
C ALA A 87 -9.10 8.22 10.13
N GLN A 88 -8.17 8.55 9.25
CA GLN A 88 -8.44 9.01 7.89
C GLN A 88 -8.99 7.87 7.02
N ALA A 89 -8.40 6.68 7.12
CA ALA A 89 -8.91 5.48 6.45
C ALA A 89 -10.34 5.14 6.90
N ARG A 90 -10.58 5.17 8.22
CA ARG A 90 -11.90 4.94 8.81
C ARG A 90 -12.92 5.97 8.34
N SER A 91 -12.58 7.26 8.39
CA SER A 91 -13.48 8.32 7.90
C SER A 91 -13.82 8.19 6.42
N ALA A 92 -12.87 7.70 5.60
CA ALA A 92 -13.09 7.44 4.19
C ALA A 92 -14.06 6.27 3.98
N VAL A 93 -13.91 5.19 4.75
CA VAL A 93 -14.81 4.02 4.70
C VAL A 93 -16.22 4.36 5.19
N GLU A 94 -16.33 5.12 6.28
CA GLU A 94 -17.60 5.57 6.86
C GLU A 94 -18.27 6.70 6.05
N GLY A 95 -17.58 7.27 5.05
CA GLY A 95 -18.13 8.23 4.09
C GLY A 95 -18.18 9.69 4.57
N HIS A 96 -17.47 10.03 5.64
CA HIS A 96 -17.43 11.38 6.23
C HIS A 96 -16.03 12.01 6.25
N ALA A 97 -15.09 11.44 5.48
CA ALA A 97 -13.77 12.02 5.29
C ALA A 97 -13.84 13.44 4.71
N ASP A 98 -13.34 14.41 5.46
CA ASP A 98 -13.03 15.77 5.00
C ASP A 98 -11.50 15.92 4.90
N LEU A 99 -10.95 15.37 3.81
CA LEU A 99 -9.52 15.33 3.57
C LEU A 99 -9.15 16.19 2.36
N VAL A 100 -8.01 16.87 2.44
CA VAL A 100 -7.45 17.56 1.27
C VAL A 100 -7.22 16.56 0.15
N THR A 101 -7.57 16.87 -1.09
CA THR A 101 -7.44 15.96 -2.25
C THR A 101 -6.02 15.42 -2.44
N ALA A 102 -5.01 16.20 -2.05
CA ALA A 102 -3.59 15.80 -2.10
C ALA A 102 -3.18 14.81 -0.98
N TYR A 103 -4.06 14.52 -0.01
CA TYR A 103 -3.74 13.70 1.17
C TYR A 103 -3.11 12.34 0.85
N PRO A 104 -3.61 11.53 -0.12
CA PRO A 104 -3.02 10.23 -0.41
C PRO A 104 -1.55 10.34 -0.84
N LEU A 105 -1.20 11.37 -1.62
CA LEU A 105 0.16 11.65 -2.06
C LEU A 105 1.04 12.14 -0.91
N LEU A 106 0.52 13.05 -0.09
CA LEU A 106 1.21 13.53 1.11
C LEU A 106 1.50 12.37 2.07
N LYS A 107 0.51 11.51 2.33
CA LYS A 107 0.66 10.33 3.18
C LYS A 107 1.66 9.34 2.61
N LEU A 108 1.65 9.13 1.29
CA LEU A 108 2.64 8.29 0.60
C LEU A 108 4.07 8.80 0.84
N VAL A 109 4.30 10.12 0.68
CA VAL A 109 5.62 10.74 0.93
C VAL A 109 6.03 10.59 2.39
N ALA A 110 5.11 10.85 3.33
CA ALA A 110 5.38 10.68 4.76
C ALA A 110 5.75 9.22 5.09
N ASN A 111 5.05 8.25 4.51
CA ASN A 111 5.34 6.82 4.70
C ASN A 111 6.70 6.43 4.13
N ILE A 112 7.06 6.91 2.94
CA ILE A 112 8.38 6.67 2.33
C ILE A 112 9.47 7.27 3.22
N ALA A 113 9.35 8.54 3.63
CA ALA A 113 10.32 9.19 4.50
C ALA A 113 10.46 8.46 5.84
N SER A 114 9.35 8.04 6.44
CA SER A 114 9.34 7.28 7.69
C SER A 114 10.09 5.94 7.54
N TYR A 115 9.86 5.22 6.43
CA TYR A 115 10.56 3.97 6.17
C TYR A 115 12.06 4.18 5.89
N LEU A 116 12.40 5.22 5.13
CA LEU A 116 13.79 5.56 4.79
C LEU A 116 14.62 5.88 6.03
N SER A 117 14.02 6.43 7.09
CA SER A 117 14.73 6.74 8.33
C SER A 117 15.37 5.52 9.01
N GLY A 118 14.96 4.30 8.64
CA GLY A 118 15.45 3.05 9.23
C GLY A 118 14.87 2.75 10.60
N ILE A 119 13.91 3.55 11.08
CA ILE A 119 13.20 3.31 12.33
C ILE A 119 12.31 2.08 12.16
N PRO A 120 12.33 1.12 13.11
CA PRO A 120 11.49 -0.07 13.03
C PRO A 120 10.01 0.32 13.00
N GLY A 121 9.31 -0.10 11.95
CA GLY A 121 7.90 0.22 11.74
C GLY A 121 7.24 -0.67 10.69
N GLY A 122 5.95 -0.90 10.85
CA GLY A 122 5.14 -1.65 9.90
C GLY A 122 4.64 -0.79 8.75
N ILE A 123 4.65 -1.32 7.53
CA ILE A 123 4.11 -0.65 6.33
C ILE A 123 2.63 -0.97 6.08
N PHE A 124 2.06 -1.93 6.81
CA PHE A 124 0.74 -2.50 6.56
C PHE A 124 -0.41 -1.48 6.73
N ALA A 125 -0.64 -1.00 7.94
CA ALA A 125 -1.72 -0.05 8.22
C ALA A 125 -1.57 1.27 7.44
N PRO A 126 -0.37 1.87 7.32
CA PRO A 126 -0.18 3.05 6.48
C PRO A 126 -0.48 2.80 5.00
N SER A 127 -0.24 1.59 4.49
CA SER A 127 -0.58 1.25 3.10
C SER A 127 -2.08 1.17 2.88
N LEU A 128 -2.82 0.55 3.80
CA LEU A 128 -4.28 0.52 3.73
C LEU A 128 -4.89 1.92 3.81
N ALA A 129 -4.32 2.80 4.65
CA ALA A 129 -4.78 4.18 4.74
C ALA A 129 -4.55 4.99 3.45
N VAL A 130 -3.40 4.82 2.79
CA VAL A 130 -3.16 5.43 1.48
C VAL A 130 -4.15 4.90 0.45
N GLY A 131 -4.39 3.59 0.41
CA GLY A 131 -5.35 2.99 -0.52
C GLY A 131 -6.80 3.44 -0.30
N ALA A 132 -7.25 3.51 0.96
CA ALA A 132 -8.60 3.97 1.30
C ALA A 132 -8.81 5.44 0.89
N THR A 133 -7.84 6.30 1.20
CA THR A 133 -7.94 7.73 0.85
C THR A 133 -7.74 7.99 -0.63
N LEU A 134 -6.95 7.17 -1.33
CA LEU A 134 -6.88 7.16 -2.80
C LEU A 134 -8.25 6.81 -3.41
N GLY A 135 -8.90 5.75 -2.92
CA GLY A 135 -10.24 5.38 -3.34
C GLY A 135 -11.29 6.45 -3.04
N HIS A 136 -11.17 7.16 -1.90
CA HIS A 136 -12.01 8.31 -1.57
C HIS A 136 -11.84 9.46 -2.58
N VAL A 137 -10.61 9.78 -2.99
CA VAL A 137 -10.40 10.80 -4.03
C VAL A 137 -10.99 10.36 -5.38
N LEU A 138 -10.79 9.10 -5.75
CA LEU A 138 -11.33 8.54 -7.00
C LEU A 138 -12.87 8.51 -7.01
N SER A 139 -13.51 8.32 -5.86
CA SER A 139 -14.98 8.23 -5.79
C SER A 139 -15.68 9.52 -6.22
N HIS A 140 -15.04 10.68 -6.07
CA HIS A 140 -15.59 11.97 -6.50
C HIS A 140 -15.78 12.06 -8.02
N SER A 141 -15.03 11.28 -8.80
CA SER A 141 -15.07 11.29 -10.27
C SER A 141 -15.72 10.05 -10.86
N LEU A 142 -16.10 9.07 -10.03
CA LEU A 142 -16.65 7.78 -10.48
C LEU A 142 -18.13 7.70 -10.12
N ALA A 143 -18.95 7.25 -11.08
CA ALA A 143 -20.37 7.01 -10.88
C ALA A 143 -20.63 5.66 -10.16
N ALA A 144 -20.05 5.49 -8.97
CA ALA A 144 -20.19 4.31 -8.12
C ALA A 144 -20.28 4.72 -6.63
N PRO A 145 -20.90 3.89 -5.76
CA PRO A 145 -21.00 4.20 -4.34
C PRO A 145 -19.62 4.47 -3.71
N ALA A 146 -19.47 5.61 -3.04
CA ALA A 146 -18.18 6.07 -2.55
C ALA A 146 -17.48 5.07 -1.63
N GLY A 147 -18.23 4.47 -0.69
CA GLY A 147 -17.69 3.44 0.21
C GLY A 147 -17.12 2.24 -0.54
N ALA A 148 -17.75 1.81 -1.63
CA ALA A 148 -17.21 0.70 -2.40
C ALA A 148 -15.94 1.08 -3.18
N VAL A 149 -15.88 2.27 -3.79
CA VAL A 149 -14.65 2.76 -4.45
C VAL A 149 -13.49 2.88 -3.45
N VAL A 150 -13.77 3.31 -2.22
CA VAL A 150 -12.79 3.32 -1.11
C VAL A 150 -12.24 1.93 -0.84
N LEU A 151 -13.11 0.91 -0.71
CA LEU A 151 -12.68 -0.47 -0.47
C LEU A 151 -11.90 -1.04 -1.67
N LEU A 152 -12.34 -0.76 -2.90
CA LEU A 152 -11.60 -1.13 -4.11
C LEU A 152 -10.20 -0.49 -4.14
N GLY A 153 -10.10 0.80 -3.82
CA GLY A 153 -8.81 1.52 -3.73
C GLY A 153 -7.89 0.97 -2.65
N MET A 154 -8.45 0.63 -1.48
CA MET A 154 -7.73 0.01 -0.37
C MET A 154 -7.13 -1.34 -0.76
N ALA A 155 -7.92 -2.21 -1.39
CA ALA A 155 -7.46 -3.51 -1.87
C ALA A 155 -6.48 -3.39 -3.04
N ALA A 156 -6.75 -2.49 -4.00
CA ALA A 156 -5.89 -2.26 -5.16
C ALA A 156 -4.49 -1.81 -4.75
N TYR A 157 -4.40 -0.76 -3.94
CA TYR A 157 -3.12 -0.21 -3.51
C TYR A 157 -2.35 -1.24 -2.68
N PHE A 158 -3.01 -1.86 -1.69
CA PHE A 158 -2.34 -2.82 -0.84
C PHE A 158 -1.87 -4.06 -1.61
N SER A 159 -2.70 -4.61 -2.50
CA SER A 159 -2.30 -5.67 -3.41
C SER A 159 -1.12 -5.25 -4.30
N GLY A 160 -1.12 -3.99 -4.78
CA GLY A 160 0.00 -3.43 -5.53
C GLY A 160 1.31 -3.36 -4.73
N VAL A 161 1.25 -3.03 -3.44
CA VAL A 161 2.43 -2.98 -2.56
C VAL A 161 2.98 -4.37 -2.26
N VAL A 162 2.12 -5.30 -1.82
CA VAL A 162 2.56 -6.60 -1.29
C VAL A 162 2.59 -7.71 -2.33
N GLN A 163 1.95 -7.50 -3.47
CA GLN A 163 1.79 -8.46 -4.55
C GLN A 163 1.16 -9.80 -4.13
N ALA A 164 0.19 -9.72 -3.21
CA ALA A 164 -0.58 -10.85 -2.68
C ALA A 164 -2.10 -10.55 -2.81
N PRO A 165 -2.71 -10.75 -3.98
CA PRO A 165 -4.08 -10.29 -4.27
C PRO A 165 -5.15 -10.98 -3.42
N ILE A 166 -5.02 -12.28 -3.16
CA ILE A 166 -5.97 -13.03 -2.30
C ILE A 166 -5.89 -12.50 -0.86
N THR A 167 -4.67 -12.39 -0.31
CA THR A 167 -4.45 -11.87 1.05
C THR A 167 -4.97 -10.45 1.20
N ALA A 168 -4.69 -9.57 0.23
CA ALA A 168 -5.18 -8.20 0.25
C ALA A 168 -6.72 -8.14 0.26
N THR A 169 -7.36 -8.95 -0.59
CA THR A 169 -8.83 -9.03 -0.66
C THR A 169 -9.43 -9.48 0.67
N VAL A 170 -8.92 -10.58 1.23
CA VAL A 170 -9.41 -11.14 2.50
C VAL A 170 -9.24 -10.13 3.63
N ILE A 171 -8.08 -9.46 3.71
CA ILE A 171 -7.81 -8.45 4.73
C ILE A 171 -8.78 -7.28 4.63
N VAL A 172 -8.99 -6.72 3.44
CA VAL A 172 -9.91 -5.58 3.29
C VAL A 172 -11.35 -6.00 3.61
N MET A 173 -11.79 -7.16 3.12
CA MET A 173 -13.11 -7.71 3.41
C MET A 173 -13.34 -7.88 4.92
N GLU A 174 -12.42 -8.55 5.63
CA GLU A 174 -12.54 -8.80 7.06
C GLU A 174 -12.46 -7.51 7.90
N MET A 175 -11.54 -6.59 7.55
CA MET A 175 -11.36 -5.35 8.31
C MET A 175 -12.51 -4.35 8.14
N THR A 176 -13.36 -4.52 7.12
CA THR A 176 -14.49 -3.64 6.81
C THR A 176 -15.85 -4.32 6.90
N ASP A 177 -15.86 -5.62 7.22
CA ASP A 177 -17.04 -6.47 7.36
C ASP A 177 -18.04 -6.32 6.20
N ASN A 178 -17.52 -6.21 4.97
CA ASN A 178 -18.34 -6.13 3.76
C ASN A 178 -18.05 -7.33 2.84
N GLN A 179 -18.89 -8.35 2.96
CA GLN A 179 -18.80 -9.58 2.18
C GLN A 179 -19.56 -9.51 0.84
N THR A 180 -20.38 -8.48 0.60
CA THR A 180 -21.19 -8.40 -0.62
C THR A 180 -20.36 -7.99 -1.84
N ILE A 181 -19.22 -7.33 -1.64
CA ILE A 181 -18.34 -6.83 -2.71
C ILE A 181 -17.06 -7.66 -2.91
N VAL A 182 -17.02 -8.90 -2.44
CA VAL A 182 -15.81 -9.75 -2.51
C VAL A 182 -15.36 -10.01 -3.95
N VAL A 183 -16.29 -10.29 -4.87
CA VAL A 183 -15.97 -10.53 -6.29
C VAL A 183 -15.28 -9.31 -6.93
N PRO A 184 -15.84 -8.08 -6.88
CA PRO A 184 -15.16 -6.91 -7.44
C PRO A 184 -13.89 -6.52 -6.68
N LEU A 185 -13.82 -6.74 -5.36
CA LEU A 185 -12.58 -6.56 -4.59
C LEU A 185 -11.46 -7.47 -5.12
N MET A 186 -11.76 -8.76 -5.29
CA MET A 186 -10.81 -9.74 -5.78
C MET A 186 -10.36 -9.41 -7.20
N ALA A 187 -11.29 -9.09 -8.11
CA ALA A 187 -10.97 -8.68 -9.47
C ALA A 187 -10.04 -7.44 -9.48
N THR A 188 -10.35 -6.45 -8.66
CA THR A 188 -9.54 -5.23 -8.52
C THR A 188 -8.13 -5.55 -8.00
N ALA A 189 -8.01 -6.40 -6.97
CA ALA A 189 -6.73 -6.80 -6.41
C ALA A 189 -5.87 -7.57 -7.42
N PHE A 190 -6.44 -8.52 -8.16
CA PHE A 190 -5.71 -9.26 -9.20
C PHE A 190 -5.22 -8.35 -10.33
N LEU A 191 -6.07 -7.43 -10.81
CA LEU A 191 -5.66 -6.47 -11.83
C LEU A 191 -4.58 -5.52 -11.31
N ALA A 192 -4.73 -5.03 -10.08
CA ALA A 192 -3.73 -4.17 -9.44
C ALA A 192 -2.39 -4.88 -9.23
N PHE A 193 -2.42 -6.18 -8.91
CA PHE A 193 -1.24 -7.04 -8.84
C PHE A 193 -0.52 -7.10 -10.20
N VAL A 194 -1.25 -7.33 -11.29
CA VAL A 194 -0.68 -7.36 -12.65
C VAL A 194 -0.06 -6.00 -12.98
N VAL A 195 -0.79 -4.91 -12.78
CA VAL A 195 -0.30 -3.55 -13.01
C VAL A 195 0.94 -3.24 -12.16
N SER A 196 0.93 -3.62 -10.88
CA SER A 196 2.08 -3.44 -9.99
C SER A 196 3.30 -4.21 -10.48
N ARG A 197 3.15 -5.43 -11.01
CA ARG A 197 4.28 -6.20 -11.55
C ARG A 197 4.93 -5.55 -12.78
N LEU A 198 4.19 -4.75 -13.54
CA LEU A 198 4.75 -3.94 -14.62
C LEU A 198 5.64 -2.81 -14.09
N VAL A 199 5.35 -2.28 -12.90
CA VAL A 199 6.12 -1.20 -12.25
C VAL A 199 7.27 -1.75 -11.38
N CYS A 200 6.98 -2.77 -10.58
CA CYS A 200 7.91 -3.42 -9.67
C CYS A 200 7.84 -4.94 -9.85
N PRO A 201 8.81 -5.58 -10.53
CA PRO A 201 8.72 -7.01 -10.84
C PRO A 201 8.79 -7.96 -9.63
N ARG A 202 9.27 -7.48 -8.48
CA ARG A 202 9.45 -8.30 -7.27
C ARG A 202 8.51 -7.87 -6.13
N PRO A 203 7.97 -8.81 -5.35
CA PRO A 203 7.19 -8.50 -4.16
C PRO A 203 8.06 -7.78 -3.12
N LEU A 204 7.47 -6.80 -2.42
CA LEU A 204 8.17 -6.01 -1.41
C LEU A 204 8.66 -6.89 -0.26
N TYR A 205 7.76 -7.65 0.38
CA TYR A 205 8.11 -8.44 1.56
C TYR A 205 9.12 -9.53 1.28
N SER A 206 9.00 -10.27 0.17
CA SER A 206 10.00 -11.28 -0.20
C SER A 206 11.38 -10.65 -0.40
N THR A 207 11.44 -9.50 -1.09
CA THR A 207 12.71 -8.80 -1.35
C THR A 207 13.36 -8.25 -0.08
N LEU A 208 12.55 -7.89 0.93
CA LEU A 208 13.06 -7.48 2.23
C LEU A 208 13.53 -8.69 3.05
N ALA A 209 12.80 -9.80 3.00
CA ALA A 209 13.15 -11.04 3.68
C ALA A 209 14.47 -11.64 3.17
N ASP A 210 14.72 -11.61 1.85
CA ASP A 210 15.96 -12.09 1.21
C ASP A 210 17.26 -11.52 1.83
N ARG A 211 17.16 -10.36 2.51
CA ARG A 211 18.30 -9.67 3.13
C ARG A 211 18.61 -10.13 4.53
N LEU A 212 17.58 -10.66 5.21
CA LEU A 212 17.71 -11.18 6.56
C LEU A 212 18.34 -12.58 6.52
N LEU A 213 18.23 -13.26 5.38
CA LEU A 213 18.85 -14.57 5.15
C LEU A 213 20.37 -14.47 5.06
N THR A 214 21.03 -15.36 5.79
CA THR A 214 22.46 -15.64 5.66
C THR A 214 22.80 -16.22 4.28
N PRO A 215 24.06 -16.16 3.84
CA PRO A 215 24.48 -16.78 2.57
C PRO A 215 24.14 -18.28 2.49
N ALA A 216 24.24 -19.00 3.61
CA ALA A 216 23.92 -20.42 3.70
C ALA A 216 22.41 -20.69 3.53
N GLU A 217 21.56 -19.90 4.19
CA GLU A 217 20.10 -20.01 4.05
C GLU A 217 19.63 -19.67 2.63
N ARG A 218 20.25 -18.66 1.98
CA ARG A 218 19.95 -18.32 0.58
C ARG A 218 20.31 -19.46 -0.38
N ALA A 219 21.46 -20.11 -0.17
CA ALA A 219 21.88 -21.25 -0.99
C ALA A 219 20.92 -22.44 -0.82
N ALA A 220 20.47 -22.72 0.41
CA ALA A 220 19.50 -23.77 0.70
C ALA A 220 18.13 -23.48 0.06
N GLU A 221 17.65 -22.24 0.11
CA GLU A 221 16.37 -21.85 -0.52
C GLU A 221 16.44 -21.95 -2.05
N GLN A 222 17.56 -21.55 -2.66
CA GLN A 222 17.77 -21.68 -4.10
C GLN A 222 17.82 -23.15 -4.55
N ALA A 223 18.51 -24.00 -3.78
CA ALA A 223 18.53 -25.44 -4.03
C ALA A 223 17.13 -26.07 -3.91
N ALA A 224 16.34 -25.66 -2.90
CA ALA A 224 14.96 -26.12 -2.74
C ALA A 224 14.04 -25.68 -3.89
N LYS A 225 14.19 -24.44 -4.39
CA LYS A 225 13.44 -23.94 -5.55
C LYS A 225 13.81 -24.68 -6.82
N ALA A 226 15.10 -24.90 -7.07
CA ALA A 226 15.57 -25.66 -8.24
C ALA A 226 15.04 -27.12 -8.22
N ALA A 227 15.07 -27.78 -7.06
CA ALA A 227 14.53 -29.13 -6.91
C ALA A 227 13.00 -29.21 -7.13
N ALA A 228 12.26 -28.15 -6.79
CA ALA A 228 10.83 -28.07 -7.04
C ALA A 228 10.49 -27.83 -8.53
N GLU A 229 11.37 -27.15 -9.28
CA GLU A 229 11.22 -26.91 -10.72
C GLU A 229 11.62 -28.13 -11.57
N GLU A 230 12.58 -28.95 -11.11
CA GLU A 230 12.99 -30.19 -11.78
C GLU A 230 12.03 -31.38 -11.52
N GLY A 231 11.15 -31.28 -10.53
CA GLY A 231 10.16 -32.29 -10.17
C GLY A 231 8.79 -32.15 -10.84
N LEU A 232 8.66 -31.26 -11.82
CA LEU A 232 7.46 -30.95 -12.62
C LEU A 232 7.67 -31.36 -14.09
#